data_AF-R5ACV7-F1
#
_entry.id   AF-R5ACV7-F1
#
_cell.length_a   1.000
_cell.length_b   1.000
_cell.length_c   1.000
_cell.angle_alpha   90.00
_cell.angle_beta   90.00
_cell.angle_gamma   90.00
#
_symmetry.space_group_name_H-M   'P 1'
#
loop_
_entity.id
_entity.type
_entity.pdbx_description
1 polymer ?
#
loop_
_entity_poly.entity_id
_entity_poly.type
_entity_poly.pdbx_seq_one_letter_code
_entity_poly.pdbx_strand_id
1 'polypeptide(L)'
;MGGFHLSAKALAAYLFCSCVVGVAAASFSTMLAMLVPNRAVGLVVGILLAFALLFVGQSLMATLLEPETVQKSTQIVENGQVAYLTEYGAPMVPNPDYIQGIPRMLCTFFLYFLPTSQCFAVAFTTLDHPGLLLTLGALFTALTTGAGLVLFVRKDVK
;
A
#
# COMPACT_ATOMS: atom_id res chain seq x y z
N MET A 1 -22.65 -0.11 -22.48
CA MET A 1 -23.31 0.09 -21.18
C MET A 1 -22.66 -0.87 -20.19
N GLY A 2 -21.72 -0.38 -19.39
CA GLY A 2 -20.94 -1.18 -18.45
C GLY A 2 -21.67 -1.27 -17.11
N GLY A 3 -22.22 -2.44 -16.80
CA GLY A 3 -22.73 -2.74 -15.47
C GLY A 3 -21.59 -2.99 -14.49
N PHE A 4 -21.89 -3.06 -13.20
CA PHE A 4 -20.93 -3.57 -12.21
C PHE A 4 -20.60 -5.03 -12.54
N HIS A 5 -19.35 -5.29 -12.96
CA HIS A 5 -18.84 -6.65 -13.16
C HIS A 5 -18.56 -7.39 -11.84
N LEU A 6 -18.73 -6.71 -10.70
CA LEU A 6 -18.50 -7.25 -9.36
C LEU A 6 -19.79 -7.86 -8.79
N SER A 7 -19.69 -9.10 -8.31
CA SER A 7 -20.77 -9.74 -7.53
C SER A 7 -21.10 -8.92 -6.28
N ALA A 8 -22.38 -8.89 -5.88
CA ALA A 8 -22.81 -8.19 -4.66
C ALA A 8 -22.03 -8.62 -3.40
N LYS A 9 -21.65 -9.91 -3.32
CA LYS A 9 -20.81 -10.44 -2.24
C LYS A 9 -19.40 -9.82 -2.24
N ALA A 10 -18.80 -9.69 -3.43
CA ALA A 10 -17.49 -9.06 -3.58
C ALA A 10 -17.56 -7.59 -3.20
N LEU A 11 -18.59 -6.87 -3.65
CA LEU A 11 -18.80 -5.47 -3.28
C LEU A 11 -18.89 -5.28 -1.77
N ALA A 12 -19.68 -6.09 -1.08
CA ALA A 12 -19.77 -6.06 0.39
C ALA A 12 -18.41 -6.31 1.07
N ALA A 13 -17.62 -7.26 0.56
CA ALA A 13 -16.29 -7.55 1.10
C ALA A 13 -15.31 -6.38 0.90
N TYR A 14 -15.30 -5.74 -0.28
CA TYR A 14 -14.47 -4.57 -0.55
C TYR A 14 -14.86 -3.36 0.30
N LEU A 15 -16.17 -3.13 0.51
CA LEU A 15 -16.66 -2.09 1.41
C LEU A 15 -16.21 -2.34 2.84
N PHE A 16 -16.34 -3.58 3.32
CA PHE A 16 -15.89 -3.94 4.67
C PHE A 16 -14.38 -3.76 4.84
N CYS A 17 -13.57 -4.19 3.87
CA CYS A 17 -12.12 -3.95 3.88
C CYS A 17 -11.81 -2.46 3.90
N SER A 18 -12.50 -1.65 3.09
CA SER A 18 -12.34 -0.18 3.07
C SER A 18 -12.61 0.44 4.44
N CYS A 19 -13.66 -0.01 5.14
CA CYS A 19 -13.96 0.44 6.49
C CYS A 19 -12.83 0.10 7.48
N VAL A 20 -12.28 -1.11 7.43
CA VAL A 20 -11.16 -1.52 8.28
C VAL A 20 -9.91 -0.67 8.02
N VAL A 21 -9.59 -0.43 6.74
CA VAL A 21 -8.48 0.46 6.35
C VAL A 21 -8.70 1.88 6.88
N GLY A 22 -9.93 2.40 6.77
CA GLY A 22 -10.29 3.72 7.27
C GLY A 22 -10.13 3.85 8.79
N VAL A 23 -10.56 2.84 9.55
CA VAL A 23 -10.40 2.79 11.01
C VAL A 23 -8.92 2.73 11.40
N ALA A 24 -8.11 1.93 10.69
CA ALA A 24 -6.67 1.84 10.92
C ALA A 24 -5.95 3.18 10.64
N ALA A 25 -6.30 3.86 9.54
CA ALA A 25 -5.77 5.18 9.22
C ALA A 25 -6.19 6.25 10.24
N ALA A 26 -7.44 6.19 10.72
CA ALA A 26 -7.94 7.08 11.76
C ALA A 26 -7.19 6.87 13.08
N SER A 27 -7.02 5.63 13.54
CA SER A 27 -6.28 5.30 14.76
C SER A 27 -4.85 5.83 14.73
N PHE A 28 -4.16 5.67 13.59
CA PHE A 28 -2.81 6.22 13.41
C PHE A 28 -2.78 7.75 13.46
N SER A 29 -3.72 8.41 12.79
CA SER A 29 -3.83 9.87 12.78
C SER A 29 -4.14 10.41 14.20
N THR A 30 -5.00 9.73 14.95
CA THR A 30 -5.30 10.06 16.35
C THR A 30 -4.06 9.90 17.24
N MET A 31 -3.29 8.82 17.08
CA MET A 31 -2.05 8.61 17.82
C MET A 31 -1.03 9.75 17.54
N LEU A 32 -0.87 10.15 16.28
CA LEU A 32 0.00 11.27 15.91
C LEU A 32 -0.46 12.59 16.52
N ALA A 33 -1.77 12.87 16.49
CA ALA A 33 -2.35 14.06 17.09
C ALA A 33 -2.14 14.11 18.61
N MET A 34 -2.19 12.97 19.31
CA MET A 34 -1.86 12.89 20.73
C MET A 34 -0.36 13.07 21.01
N LEU A 35 0.50 12.67 20.08
CA LEU A 35 1.94 12.77 20.25
C LEU A 35 2.44 14.22 20.13
N VAL A 36 1.88 15.00 19.20
CA VAL A 36 2.29 16.38 18.93
C VAL A 36 1.47 17.39 19.75
N PRO A 37 2.06 18.11 20.72
CA PRO A 37 1.31 19.07 21.55
C PRO A 37 0.82 20.29 20.78
N ASN A 38 1.58 20.73 19.77
CA ASN A 38 1.24 21.89 18.95
C ASN A 38 0.35 21.47 17.77
N ARG A 39 -0.90 21.95 17.77
CA ARG A 39 -1.91 21.59 16.76
C ARG A 39 -1.49 21.93 15.33
N ALA A 40 -0.83 23.07 15.10
CA ALA A 40 -0.39 23.46 13.77
C ALA A 40 0.73 22.53 13.26
N VAL A 41 1.70 22.23 14.12
CA VAL A 41 2.80 21.30 13.79
C VAL A 41 2.26 19.88 13.58
N GLY A 42 1.31 19.44 14.41
CA GLY A 42 0.70 18.12 14.29
C GLY A 42 -0.03 17.93 12.96
N LEU A 43 -0.76 18.95 12.50
CA LEU A 43 -1.40 18.93 11.19
C LEU A 43 -0.39 18.83 10.04
N VAL A 44 0.66 19.67 10.05
CA VAL A 44 1.69 19.65 9.00
C VAL A 44 2.41 18.31 8.96
N VAL A 45 2.85 17.80 10.12
CA VAL A 45 3.52 16.49 10.22
C VAL A 45 2.60 15.36 9.79
N GLY A 46 1.34 15.37 10.22
CA GLY A 46 0.36 14.34 9.85
C GLY A 46 0.11 14.28 8.35
N ILE A 47 -0.04 15.44 7.69
CA ILE A 47 -0.23 15.52 6.24
C ILE A 47 1.02 15.03 5.51
N LEU A 48 2.21 15.53 5.88
CA LEU A 48 3.47 15.12 5.24
C LEU A 48 3.71 13.61 5.38
N LEU A 49 3.43 13.07 6.57
CA LEU A 49 3.59 11.64 6.83
C LEU A 49 2.55 10.81 6.06
N ALA A 50 1.30 11.26 5.97
CA ALA A 50 0.29 10.60 5.15
C ALA A 50 0.71 10.52 3.68
N PHE A 51 1.22 11.62 3.11
CA PHE A 51 1.75 11.63 1.75
C PHE A 51 2.96 10.70 1.60
N ALA A 52 3.93 10.75 2.51
CA ALA A 52 5.09 9.86 2.48
C ALA A 52 4.67 8.38 2.49
N LEU A 53 3.72 8.01 3.36
CA LEU A 53 3.21 6.63 3.45
C LEU A 53 2.37 6.24 2.22
N LEU A 54 1.69 7.19 1.56
CA LEU A 54 1.03 6.94 0.27
C LEU A 54 2.04 6.65 -0.84
N PHE A 55 3.14 7.40 -0.92
CA PHE A 55 4.20 7.12 -1.90
C PHE A 55 4.85 5.75 -1.66
N VAL A 56 5.16 5.43 -0.40
CA VAL A 56 5.67 4.09 -0.04
C VAL A 56 4.67 3.01 -0.44
N GLY A 57 3.38 3.20 -0.15
CA GLY A 57 2.34 2.25 -0.54
C GLY A 57 2.25 2.05 -2.06
N GLN A 58 2.34 3.14 -2.83
CA GLN A 58 2.39 3.08 -4.29
C GLN A 58 3.62 2.33 -4.81
N SER A 59 4.81 2.61 -4.27
CA SER A 59 6.03 1.91 -4.67
C SER A 59 5.95 0.42 -4.36
N LEU A 60 5.49 0.04 -3.16
CA LEU A 60 5.28 -1.37 -2.80
C LEU A 60 4.33 -2.07 -3.76
N MET A 61 3.22 -1.40 -4.09
CA MET A 61 2.23 -1.94 -5.02
C MET A 61 2.80 -2.12 -6.43
N ALA A 62 3.51 -1.11 -6.94
CA ALA A 62 4.12 -1.15 -8.27
C ALA A 62 5.11 -2.32 -8.39
N THR A 63 6.01 -2.48 -7.40
CA THR A 63 6.97 -3.59 -7.39
C THR A 63 6.30 -4.96 -7.30
N LEU A 64 5.20 -5.08 -6.55
CA LEU A 64 4.48 -6.36 -6.41
C LEU A 64 3.65 -6.71 -7.65
N LEU A 65 3.18 -5.72 -8.40
CA LEU A 65 2.40 -5.90 -9.62
C LEU A 65 3.25 -6.21 -10.86
N GLU A 66 4.57 -6.14 -10.77
CA GLU A 66 5.43 -6.51 -11.88
C GLU A 66 5.19 -7.97 -12.30
N PRO A 67 5.11 -8.24 -13.62
CA PRO A 67 4.94 -9.59 -14.11
C PRO A 67 6.25 -10.38 -14.06
N GLU A 68 6.15 -11.70 -13.94
CA GLU A 68 7.30 -12.62 -13.94
C GLU A 68 8.10 -12.57 -15.24
N THR A 69 7.40 -12.38 -16.35
CA THR A 69 7.99 -12.36 -17.69
C THR A 69 7.50 -11.15 -18.46
N VAL A 70 8.41 -10.50 -19.18
CA VAL A 70 8.15 -9.36 -20.06
C VAL A 70 8.49 -9.68 -21.50
N GLN A 71 7.94 -8.89 -22.42
CA GLN A 71 8.34 -8.96 -23.82
C GLN A 71 9.80 -8.53 -23.96
N LYS A 72 10.56 -9.25 -24.80
CA LYS A 72 11.96 -8.90 -25.04
C LYS A 72 12.03 -7.51 -25.68
N SER A 73 12.79 -6.62 -25.05
CA SER A 73 13.07 -5.30 -25.60
C SER A 73 14.55 -5.19 -25.92
N THR A 74 14.88 -4.74 -27.12
CA THR A 74 16.25 -4.51 -27.54
C THR A 74 16.51 -3.01 -27.61
N GLN A 75 17.58 -2.57 -26.96
CA GLN A 75 18.02 -1.18 -27.01
C GLN A 75 18.61 -0.90 -28.39
N ILE A 76 18.06 0.08 -29.08
CA ILE A 76 18.61 0.63 -30.32
C ILE A 76 19.02 2.08 -30.10
N VAL A 77 20.12 2.48 -30.72
CA VAL A 77 20.55 3.88 -30.74
C VAL A 77 20.36 4.39 -32.16
N GLU A 78 19.36 5.22 -32.37
CA GLU A 78 19.05 5.85 -33.65
C GLU A 78 19.26 7.37 -33.51
N ASN A 79 20.11 7.95 -34.35
CA ASN A 79 20.46 9.39 -34.31
C ASN A 79 20.88 9.92 -32.92
N GLY A 80 21.57 9.10 -32.12
CA GLY A 80 22.01 9.46 -30.77
C GLY A 80 20.90 9.43 -29.70
N GLN A 81 19.68 9.03 -30.07
CA GLN A 81 18.60 8.75 -29.12
C GLN A 81 18.55 7.25 -28.82
N VAL A 82 18.46 6.92 -27.53
CA VAL A 82 18.20 5.56 -27.08
C VAL A 82 16.70 5.30 -27.22
N ALA A 83 16.33 4.33 -28.06
CA ALA A 83 14.97 3.82 -28.17
C ALA A 83 14.94 2.33 -27.82
N TYR A 84 13.78 1.87 -27.33
CA TYR A 84 13.56 0.49 -26.93
C TYR A 84 12.58 -0.14 -27.92
N LEU A 85 13.04 -1.11 -28.71
CA LEU A 85 12.16 -1.86 -29.61
C LEU A 85 11.68 -3.13 -28.93
N THR A 86 10.37 -3.21 -28.71
CA THR A 86 9.71 -4.43 -28.23
C THR A 86 9.60 -5.42 -29.40
N GLU A 87 10.23 -6.57 -29.27
CA GLU A 87 10.16 -7.65 -30.27
C GLU A 87 8.83 -8.41 -30.12
N TYR A 88 7.77 -7.92 -30.78
CA TYR A 88 6.48 -8.59 -30.81
C TYR A 88 6.60 -9.95 -31.52
N GLY A 89 6.32 -11.04 -30.80
CA GLY A 89 6.39 -12.43 -31.30
C GLY A 89 7.63 -13.20 -30.87
N ALA A 90 8.59 -12.56 -30.21
CA ALA A 90 9.70 -13.26 -29.54
C ALA A 90 9.21 -14.00 -28.27
N PRO A 91 9.90 -15.05 -27.81
CA PRO A 91 9.59 -15.69 -26.53
C PRO A 91 9.72 -14.70 -25.37
N MET A 92 8.79 -14.78 -24.41
CA MET A 92 8.82 -13.94 -23.21
C MET A 92 10.09 -14.24 -22.39
N VAL A 93 10.71 -13.19 -21.86
CA VAL A 93 11.93 -13.28 -21.06
C VAL A 93 11.66 -12.94 -19.60
N PRO A 94 12.42 -13.50 -18.64
CA PRO A 94 12.29 -13.14 -17.24
C PRO A 94 12.45 -11.64 -17.03
N ASN A 95 11.55 -11.05 -16.24
CA ASN A 95 11.61 -9.63 -15.90
C ASN A 95 12.72 -9.39 -14.85
N PRO A 96 13.73 -8.56 -15.15
CA PRO A 96 14.78 -8.25 -14.18
C PRO A 96 14.27 -7.50 -12.94
N ASP A 97 13.17 -6.76 -13.07
CA ASP A 97 12.62 -5.98 -11.95
C ASP A 97 11.80 -6.87 -10.99
N TYR A 98 11.31 -8.03 -11.48
CA TYR A 98 10.44 -8.92 -10.71
C TYR A 98 11.15 -9.50 -9.48
N ILE A 99 10.71 -9.04 -8.31
CA ILE A 99 11.24 -9.54 -7.04
C ILE A 99 10.67 -10.91 -6.68
N GLN A 100 11.54 -11.82 -6.23
CA GLN A 100 11.18 -13.19 -5.82
C GLN A 100 11.64 -13.51 -4.39
N GLY A 101 10.99 -14.48 -3.75
CA GLY A 101 11.38 -15.00 -2.44
C GLY A 101 11.14 -14.03 -1.28
N ILE A 102 12.13 -13.92 -0.39
CA ILE A 102 12.07 -13.10 0.84
C ILE A 102 11.75 -11.61 0.59
N PRO A 103 12.37 -10.89 -0.36
CA PRO A 103 12.03 -9.48 -0.59
C PRO A 103 10.57 -9.29 -0.98
N ARG A 104 10.02 -10.19 -1.83
CA ARG A 104 8.59 -10.18 -2.19
C ARG A 104 7.72 -10.40 -0.95
N MET A 105 8.09 -11.34 -0.09
CA MET A 105 7.37 -11.59 1.17
C MET A 105 7.32 -10.35 2.08
N LEU A 106 8.45 -9.66 2.25
CA LEU A 106 8.51 -8.44 3.06
C LEU A 106 7.69 -7.30 2.44
N CYS A 107 7.80 -7.09 1.13
CA CYS A 107 6.97 -6.10 0.42
C CYS A 107 5.49 -6.38 0.59
N THR A 108 5.07 -7.65 0.45
CA THR A 108 3.68 -8.07 0.70
C THR A 108 3.28 -7.80 2.14
N PHE A 109 4.11 -8.15 3.12
CA PHE A 109 3.83 -7.85 4.53
C PHE A 109 3.62 -6.35 4.75
N PHE A 110 4.51 -5.48 4.27
CA PHE A 110 4.36 -4.04 4.43
C PHE A 110 3.15 -3.48 3.69
N LEU A 111 2.88 -3.96 2.46
CA LEU A 111 1.69 -3.59 1.68
C LEU A 111 0.40 -3.86 2.48
N TYR A 112 0.33 -5.00 3.14
CA TYR A 112 -0.82 -5.40 3.94
C TYR A 112 -0.74 -4.96 5.41
N PHE A 113 0.36 -4.37 5.90
CA PHE A 113 0.46 -3.89 7.29
C PHE A 113 0.14 -2.39 7.40
N LEU A 114 0.54 -1.57 6.42
CA LEU A 114 0.31 -0.14 6.45
C LEU A 114 -1.10 0.20 5.92
N PRO A 115 -1.91 1.00 6.63
CA PRO A 115 -3.28 1.29 6.17
C PRO A 115 -3.31 2.11 4.88
N THR A 116 -2.35 3.02 4.68
CA THR A 116 -2.23 3.81 3.44
C THR A 116 -1.84 2.97 2.23
N SER A 117 -1.19 1.81 2.43
CA SER A 117 -0.84 0.92 1.33
C SER A 117 -1.96 -0.10 1.04
N GLN A 118 -2.64 -0.58 2.09
CA GLN A 118 -3.84 -1.42 1.97
C GLN A 118 -4.92 -0.77 1.10
N CYS A 119 -5.03 0.56 1.12
CA CYS A 119 -6.02 1.27 0.30
C CYS A 119 -5.81 1.01 -1.20
N PHE A 120 -4.58 0.80 -1.66
CA PHE A 120 -4.29 0.50 -3.07
C PHE A 120 -4.71 -0.92 -3.43
N ALA A 121 -4.48 -1.91 -2.57
CA ALA A 121 -4.96 -3.28 -2.80
C ALA A 121 -6.49 -3.34 -2.93
N VAL A 122 -7.20 -2.52 -2.13
CA VAL A 122 -8.66 -2.36 -2.24
C VAL A 122 -9.05 -1.61 -3.51
N ALA A 123 -8.37 -0.51 -3.85
CA ALA A 123 -8.71 0.36 -4.98
C ALA A 123 -8.49 -0.30 -6.34
N PHE A 124 -7.40 -1.06 -6.51
CA PHE A 124 -7.08 -1.75 -7.76
C PHE A 124 -7.81 -3.09 -7.90
N THR A 125 -8.66 -3.46 -6.95
CA THR A 125 -9.38 -4.75 -6.92
C THR A 125 -8.46 -5.98 -7.05
N THR A 126 -7.22 -5.83 -6.59
CA THR A 126 -6.15 -6.84 -6.61
C THR A 126 -6.01 -7.49 -5.23
N LEU A 127 -7.14 -7.82 -4.58
CA LEU A 127 -7.15 -8.51 -3.30
C LEU A 127 -6.82 -10.00 -3.50
N ASP A 128 -5.53 -10.31 -3.54
CA ASP A 128 -5.07 -11.71 -3.50
C ASP A 128 -5.37 -12.35 -2.13
N HIS A 129 -5.28 -11.56 -1.05
CA HIS A 129 -5.38 -12.06 0.32
C HIS A 129 -6.25 -11.16 1.24
N PRO A 130 -7.59 -11.14 1.08
CA PRO A 130 -8.48 -10.30 1.88
C PRO A 130 -8.43 -10.59 3.39
N GLY A 131 -8.25 -11.84 3.80
CA GLY A 131 -8.10 -12.19 5.22
C GLY A 131 -6.82 -11.63 5.85
N LEU A 132 -5.73 -11.58 5.08
CA LEU A 132 -4.45 -11.02 5.53
C LEU A 132 -4.57 -9.50 5.71
N LEU A 133 -5.25 -8.81 4.80
CA LEU A 133 -5.57 -7.38 4.95
C LEU A 133 -6.34 -7.10 6.24
N LEU A 134 -7.41 -7.84 6.49
CA LEU A 134 -8.25 -7.63 7.68
C LEU A 134 -7.50 -7.88 8.97
N THR A 135 -6.72 -8.96 9.04
CA THR A 135 -5.97 -9.33 10.24
C THR A 135 -4.85 -8.34 10.54
N LEU A 136 -4.05 -7.96 9.53
CA LEU A 136 -2.98 -6.98 9.72
C LEU A 136 -3.51 -5.56 9.93
N GLY A 137 -4.61 -5.17 9.31
CA GLY A 137 -5.27 -3.88 9.56
C GLY A 137 -5.82 -3.78 10.99
N ALA A 138 -6.45 -4.85 11.49
CA ALA A 138 -6.90 -4.92 12.88
C ALA A 138 -5.72 -4.90 13.87
N LEU A 139 -4.65 -5.65 13.59
CA LEU A 139 -3.41 -5.64 14.39
C LEU A 139 -2.80 -4.24 14.43
N PHE A 140 -2.66 -3.59 13.28
CA PHE A 140 -2.13 -2.23 13.17
C PHE A 140 -2.95 -1.26 14.01
N THR A 141 -4.28 -1.32 13.90
CA THR A 141 -5.20 -0.50 14.70
C THR A 141 -5.01 -0.72 16.20
N ALA A 142 -4.87 -1.98 16.63
CA ALA A 142 -4.65 -2.31 18.04
C ALA A 142 -3.31 -1.75 18.54
N LEU A 143 -2.25 -1.85 17.74
CA LEU A 143 -0.93 -1.32 18.05
C LEU A 143 -0.93 0.22 18.15
N THR A 144 -1.52 0.92 17.18
CA THR A 144 -1.55 2.39 17.19
C THR A 144 -2.43 2.94 18.30
N THR A 145 -3.55 2.28 18.58
CA THR A 145 -4.43 2.67 19.71
C THR A 145 -3.75 2.42 21.04
N GLY A 146 -3.14 1.24 21.22
CA GLY A 146 -2.41 0.90 22.45
C GLY A 146 -1.21 1.83 22.70
N ALA A 147 -0.42 2.10 21.66
CA ALA A 147 0.68 3.06 21.75
C ALA A 147 0.20 4.48 22.08
N GLY A 148 -0.88 4.94 21.44
CA GLY A 148 -1.50 6.23 21.76
C GLY A 148 -1.92 6.34 23.22
N LEU A 149 -2.60 5.32 23.76
CA LEU A 149 -3.03 5.27 25.16
C LEU A 149 -1.85 5.30 26.14
N VAL A 150 -0.83 4.47 25.93
CA VAL A 150 0.35 4.41 26.81
C VAL A 150 1.09 5.75 26.84
N LEU A 151 1.24 6.40 25.67
CA LEU A 151 1.88 7.70 25.57
C LEU A 151 1.04 8.83 26.20
N PHE A 152 -0.29 8.73 26.11
CA PHE A 152 -1.20 9.70 26.72
C PHE A 152 -1.15 9.61 28.26
N VAL A 153 -1.23 8.40 28.83
CA VAL A 153 -1.11 8.19 30.28
C VAL A 153 0.21 8.76 30.82
N ARG A 154 1.32 8.58 30.10
CA ARG A 154 2.62 9.15 30.49
C ARG A 154 2.68 10.68 30.51
N LYS A 155 1.84 11.37 29.72
CA LYS A 155 1.78 12.84 29.73
C LYS A 155 0.91 13.38 30.87
N ASP A 156 -0.12 12.63 31.28
CA ASP A 156 -1.07 13.03 32.34
C ASP A 156 -0.57 12.73 33.76
N VAL A 157 0.44 11.87 33.94
CA VAL A 157 1.12 11.72 35.24
C VAL A 157 2.10 12.89 35.43
N LYS A 158 1.56 14.04 35.81
CA LYS A 158 2.29 15.17 36.39
C LYS A 158 1.56 15.69 37.61
#